data_AF-A0A660UMH2-F1
#
_entry.id   AF-A0A660UMH2-F1
#
_cell.length_a   1.000
_cell.length_b   1.000
_cell.length_c   1.000
_cell.angle_alpha   90.00
_cell.angle_beta   90.00
_cell.angle_gamma   90.00
#
_symmetry.space_group_name_H-M   'P 1'
#
loop_
_entity.id
_entity.type
_entity.pdbx_description
1 polymer ?
#
loop_
_entity_poly.entity_id
_entity_poly.type
_entity_poly.pdbx_seq_one_letter_code
_entity_poly.pdbx_strand_id
1 'polypeptide(L)'
;MPSAAQPLVMECVGCGGIGCDECQMIGSVDITDCPMNLIDHRTQEFIEYAELYIDHGLPPVAGGSLDQAASFLAGCRFVAGEIAFWKNKLGVING
;
A
#
# COMPACT_ATOMS: atom_id res chain seq x y z
N MET A 1 11.21 -16.92 9.89
CA MET A 1 10.27 -16.20 9.01
C MET A 1 8.86 -16.53 9.49
N PRO A 2 7.93 -15.56 9.55
CA PRO A 2 6.56 -15.85 9.94
C PRO A 2 5.95 -16.96 9.07
N SER A 3 5.11 -17.79 9.66
CA SER A 3 4.43 -18.88 8.97
C SER A 3 3.04 -19.09 9.57
N ALA A 4 2.16 -19.83 8.90
CA ALA A 4 0.88 -20.22 9.48
C ALA A 4 1.02 -21.00 10.81
N ALA A 5 2.12 -21.76 11.00
CA ALA A 5 2.38 -22.51 12.24
C ALA A 5 2.93 -21.64 13.37
N GLN A 6 3.57 -20.51 13.03
CA GLN A 6 4.16 -19.54 13.95
C GLN A 6 3.95 -18.13 13.37
N PRO A 7 2.74 -17.57 13.51
CA PRO A 7 2.44 -16.23 13.00
C PRO A 7 3.21 -15.18 13.81
N LEU A 8 3.63 -14.12 13.12
CA LEU A 8 4.04 -12.89 13.79
C LEU A 8 2.77 -12.08 14.08
N VAL A 9 2.39 -12.00 15.34
CA VAL A 9 1.24 -11.22 15.81
C VAL A 9 1.70 -9.79 16.07
N MET A 10 0.99 -8.83 15.50
CA MET A 10 1.23 -7.40 15.75
C MET A 10 -0.08 -6.66 16.01
N GLU A 11 0.00 -5.54 16.72
CA GLU A 11 -1.15 -4.66 16.91
C GLU A 11 -1.68 -4.18 15.55
N CYS A 12 -3.01 -4.08 15.43
CA CYS A 12 -3.62 -3.56 14.23
C CYS A 12 -3.24 -2.08 14.08
N VAL A 13 -2.49 -1.78 13.02
CA VAL A 13 -2.03 -0.42 12.71
C VAL A 13 -3.19 0.56 12.51
N GLY A 14 -4.34 0.08 12.03
CA GLY A 14 -5.50 0.93 11.75
C GLY A 14 -6.22 1.43 13.01
N CYS A 15 -6.10 0.74 14.15
CA CYS A 15 -6.82 1.09 15.38
C CYS A 15 -5.94 1.11 16.64
N GLY A 16 -4.63 0.89 16.50
CA GLY A 16 -3.70 0.85 17.64
C GLY A 16 -4.09 -0.16 18.73
N GLY A 17 -4.57 -1.35 18.34
CA GLY A 17 -4.93 -2.39 19.31
C GLY A 17 -6.37 -2.42 19.82
N ILE A 18 -7.18 -1.39 19.54
CA ILE A 18 -8.54 -1.26 20.13
C ILE A 18 -9.59 -2.19 19.48
N GLY A 19 -9.40 -2.54 18.21
CA GLY A 19 -10.37 -3.29 17.39
C GLY A 19 -11.07 -2.38 16.36
N CYS A 20 -11.11 -2.83 15.11
CA CYS A 20 -11.81 -2.19 13.98
C CYS A 20 -12.18 -3.23 12.91
N ASP A 21 -12.93 -2.81 11.89
CA ASP A 21 -13.40 -3.69 10.81
C ASP A 21 -12.25 -4.42 10.09
N GLU A 22 -11.09 -3.77 9.92
CA GLU A 22 -9.93 -4.36 9.23
C GLU A 22 -9.25 -5.49 10.01
N CYS A 23 -9.29 -5.43 11.34
CA CYS A 23 -8.83 -6.52 12.20
C CYS A 23 -9.99 -7.36 12.73
N GLN A 24 -11.20 -7.23 12.16
CA GLN A 24 -12.39 -7.98 12.59
C GLN A 24 -12.68 -7.84 14.10
N MET A 25 -12.47 -6.64 14.63
CA MET A 25 -12.63 -6.31 16.06
C MET A 25 -11.67 -7.05 17.01
N ILE A 26 -10.60 -7.68 16.50
CA ILE A 26 -9.63 -8.42 17.32
C ILE A 26 -8.59 -7.48 17.97
N GLY A 27 -8.24 -6.39 17.27
CA GLY A 27 -7.17 -5.46 17.70
C GLY A 27 -5.76 -5.89 17.28
N SER A 28 -5.59 -7.09 16.72
CA SER A 28 -4.32 -7.57 16.18
C SER A 28 -4.46 -8.09 14.75
N VAL A 29 -3.33 -8.20 14.06
CA VAL A 29 -3.22 -8.86 12.76
C VAL A 29 -2.12 -9.91 12.80
N ASP A 30 -2.38 -11.04 12.16
CA ASP A 30 -1.46 -12.17 12.09
C ASP A 30 -0.73 -12.16 10.75
N ILE A 31 0.59 -11.97 10.79
CA ILE A 31 1.45 -12.14 9.63
C ILE A 31 1.86 -13.62 9.56
N THR A 32 1.27 -14.33 8.60
CA THR A 32 1.46 -15.78 8.40
C THR A 32 2.36 -16.11 7.21
N ASP A 33 2.77 -15.12 6.42
CA ASP A 33 3.67 -15.27 5.28
C ASP A 33 4.57 -14.04 5.11
N CYS A 34 5.65 -14.17 4.34
CA CYS A 34 6.49 -13.04 3.98
C CYS A 34 5.70 -12.05 3.10
N PRO A 35 5.62 -10.76 3.47
CA PRO A 35 4.97 -9.75 2.63
C PRO A 35 5.55 -9.67 1.21
N MET A 36 6.83 -10.02 1.02
CA MET A 36 7.47 -10.08 -0.30
C MET A 36 6.91 -11.20 -1.20
N ASN A 37 6.15 -12.15 -0.67
CA ASN A 37 5.41 -13.13 -1.46
C ASN A 37 4.06 -12.58 -1.95
N LEU A 38 3.51 -11.58 -1.25
CA LEU A 38 2.24 -10.94 -1.59
C LEU A 38 2.44 -9.78 -2.57
N ILE A 39 3.55 -9.07 -2.45
CA ILE A 39 3.93 -7.96 -3.31
C ILE A 39 5.11 -8.41 -4.16
N ASP A 40 4.85 -8.72 -5.42
CA ASP A 40 5.91 -9.05 -6.35
C ASP A 40 6.74 -7.81 -6.73
N HIS A 41 7.92 -8.04 -7.32
CA HIS A 41 8.82 -6.97 -7.74
C HIS A 41 8.14 -5.94 -8.66
N ARG A 42 7.21 -6.37 -9.51
CA ARG A 42 6.52 -5.48 -10.47
C ARG A 42 5.56 -4.56 -9.76
N THR A 43 4.84 -5.08 -8.76
CA THR A 43 3.94 -4.31 -7.93
C THR A 43 4.72 -3.29 -7.11
N GLN A 44 5.85 -3.70 -6.53
CA GLN A 44 6.73 -2.78 -5.80
C GLN A 44 7.27 -1.67 -6.71
N GLU A 45 7.84 -2.01 -7.86
CA GLU A 45 8.37 -1.04 -8.84
C GLU A 45 7.28 -0.07 -9.33
N PHE A 46 6.05 -0.56 -9.52
CA PHE A 46 4.92 0.28 -9.86
C PHE A 46 4.58 1.29 -8.75
N ILE A 47 4.58 0.88 -7.48
CA ILE A 47 4.32 1.77 -6.34
C ILE A 47 5.40 2.87 -6.28
N GLU A 48 6.68 2.50 -6.43
CA GLU A 48 7.80 3.45 -6.45
C GLU A 48 7.67 4.47 -7.59
N TYR A 49 7.25 4.05 -8.78
CA TYR A 49 6.99 4.96 -9.90
C TYR A 49 5.74 5.83 -9.69
N ALA A 50 4.69 5.29 -9.07
CA ALA A 50 3.51 6.06 -8.73
C ALA A 50 3.84 7.15 -7.71
N GLU A 51 4.63 6.85 -6.68
CA GLU A 51 5.12 7.84 -5.71
C GLU A 51 5.95 8.93 -6.38
N LEU A 52 6.94 8.55 -7.21
CA LEU A 52 7.74 9.52 -7.96
C LEU A 52 6.87 10.43 -8.84
N TYR A 53 5.84 9.88 -9.48
CA TYR A 53 4.91 10.65 -10.28
C TYR A 53 4.02 11.57 -9.43
N ILE A 54 3.50 11.10 -8.30
CA ILE A 54 2.64 11.88 -7.39
C ILE A 54 3.42 13.06 -6.80
N ASP A 55 4.65 12.84 -6.36
CA ASP A 55 5.45 13.84 -5.65
C ASP A 55 6.21 14.79 -6.59
N HIS A 56 6.61 14.32 -7.78
CA HIS A 56 7.51 15.07 -8.66
C HIS A 56 6.98 15.25 -10.10
N GLY A 57 5.84 14.66 -10.45
CA GLY A 57 5.20 14.81 -11.77
C GLY A 57 5.98 14.19 -12.93
N LEU A 58 6.97 13.34 -12.66
CA LEU A 58 7.82 12.72 -13.67
C LEU A 58 7.21 11.40 -14.17
N PRO A 59 6.72 11.32 -15.41
CA PRO A 59 6.30 10.05 -15.98
C PRO A 59 7.52 9.18 -16.30
N PRO A 60 7.38 7.84 -16.29
CA PRO A 60 8.47 6.94 -16.66
C PRO A 60 8.96 7.19 -18.09
N VAL A 61 10.28 7.21 -18.28
CA VAL A 61 10.97 7.64 -19.52
C VAL A 61 10.76 6.67 -20.70
N ALA A 62 10.27 5.45 -20.45
CA ALA A 62 10.02 4.43 -21.47
C ALA A 62 8.54 4.02 -21.50
N GLY A 63 7.80 4.45 -22.54
CA GLY A 63 6.38 4.06 -22.70
C GLY A 63 5.65 4.86 -23.77
N GLY A 64 5.97 4.63 -25.04
CA GLY A 64 5.23 5.20 -26.15
C GLY A 64 3.95 4.41 -26.44
N SER A 65 2.83 4.80 -25.83
CA SER A 65 1.45 4.65 -26.35
C SER A 65 0.48 5.28 -25.35
N LEU A 66 -0.46 6.12 -25.82
CA LEU A 66 -1.41 6.84 -24.95
C LEU A 66 -2.16 5.91 -23.97
N ASP A 67 -2.42 4.66 -24.34
CA ASP A 67 -3.13 3.69 -23.51
C ASP A 67 -2.29 3.19 -22.32
N GLN A 68 -0.97 3.04 -22.49
CA GLN A 68 -0.04 2.75 -21.39
C GLN A 68 0.06 3.93 -20.42
N ALA A 69 -0.03 5.16 -20.92
CA ALA A 69 -0.09 6.34 -20.07
C ALA A 69 -1.42 6.42 -19.30
N ALA A 70 -2.55 6.07 -19.92
CA ALA A 70 -3.85 6.09 -19.25
C ALA A 70 -3.96 5.06 -18.11
N SER A 71 -3.51 3.83 -18.33
CA SER A 71 -3.51 2.79 -17.28
C SER A 71 -2.54 3.13 -16.14
N PHE A 72 -1.37 3.68 -16.46
CA PHE A 72 -0.43 4.18 -15.46
C PHE A 72 -1.04 5.29 -14.61
N LEU A 73 -1.68 6.29 -15.23
CA LEU A 73 -2.34 7.38 -14.51
C LEU A 73 -3.51 6.89 -13.64
N ALA A 74 -4.28 5.92 -14.13
CA ALA A 74 -5.35 5.31 -13.34
C ALA A 74 -4.78 4.60 -12.09
N GLY A 75 -3.70 3.86 -12.25
CA GLY A 75 -2.99 3.24 -11.14
C GLY A 75 -2.41 4.27 -10.16
N CYS A 76 -1.81 5.36 -10.64
CA CYS A 76 -1.32 6.43 -9.77
C CYS A 76 -2.45 7.06 -8.94
N ARG A 77 -3.63 7.28 -9.54
CA ARG A 77 -4.81 7.78 -8.80
C ARG A 77 -5.28 6.80 -7.74
N PHE A 78 -5.25 5.50 -8.03
CA PHE A 78 -5.58 4.47 -7.06
C PHE A 78 -4.63 4.51 -5.86
N VAL A 79 -3.31 4.50 -6.11
CA VAL A 79 -2.29 4.58 -5.05
C VAL A 79 -2.44 5.85 -4.23
N ALA A 80 -2.63 7.01 -4.87
CA ALA A 80 -2.86 8.27 -4.17
C ALA A 80 -4.10 8.23 -3.27
N GLY A 81 -5.19 7.60 -3.74
CA GLY A 81 -6.41 7.41 -2.96
C GLY A 81 -6.20 6.55 -1.72
N GLU A 82 -5.50 5.42 -1.87
CA GLU A 82 -5.14 4.54 -0.75
C GLU A 82 -4.26 5.26 0.28
N ILE A 83 -3.23 5.98 -0.17
CA ILE A 83 -2.36 6.77 0.72
C ILE A 83 -3.18 7.82 1.48
N ALA A 84 -4.06 8.55 0.79
CA ALA A 84 -4.90 9.57 1.42
C ALA A 84 -5.86 8.96 2.45
N PHE A 85 -6.49 7.83 2.14
CA PHE A 85 -7.34 7.10 3.07
C PHE A 85 -6.58 6.71 4.34
N TRP A 86 -5.41 6.08 4.20
CA TRP A 86 -4.62 5.63 5.35
C TRP A 86 -4.04 6.80 6.15
N LYS A 87 -3.56 7.87 5.50
CA LYS A 87 -3.13 9.09 6.18
C LYS A 87 -4.24 9.71 7.02
N ASN A 88 -5.43 9.86 6.44
CA ASN A 88 -6.59 10.40 7.17
C ASN A 88 -6.95 9.52 8.36
N LYS A 89 -7.01 8.20 8.15
CA LYS A 89 -7.36 7.23 9.19
C LYS A 89 -6.36 7.20 10.35
N LEU A 90 -5.07 7.30 10.04
CA LEU A 90 -3.99 7.30 11.04
C LEU A 90 -3.74 8.69 11.65
N GLY A 91 -4.46 9.73 11.20
CA GLY A 91 -4.24 11.11 11.65
C GLY A 91 -2.89 11.70 11.20
N VAL A 92 -2.27 11.13 10.17
CA VAL A 92 -1.01 11.62 9.58
C VAL A 92 -1.36 12.67 8.52
N ILE A 93 -1.63 13.89 8.98
CA ILE A 93 -1.87 15.03 8.10
C ILE A 93 -0.49 15.61 7.75
N ASN A 94 -0.06 15.48 6.49
CA ASN A 94 1.08 16.24 6.01
C ASN A 94 0.73 17.74 6.10
N GLY A 95 1.50 18.50 6.88
CA GLY A 95 1.56 19.95 6.75
C GLY A 95 2.27 20.39 5.47
#